data_AF-A0A370X6A5-F1
#
_entry.id   AF-A0A370X6A5-F1
#
_cell.length_a   1.000
_cell.length_b   1.000
_cell.length_c   1.000
_cell.angle_alpha   90.00
_cell.angle_beta   90.00
_cell.angle_gamma   90.00
#
_symmetry.space_group_name_H-M   'P 1'
#
loop_
_entity.id
_entity.type
_entity.pdbx_description
1 polymer ?
#
loop_
_entity_poly.entity_id
_entity_poly.type
_entity_poly.pdbx_seq_one_letter_code
_entity_poly.pdbx_strand_id
1 'polypeptide(L)'
;MTGKARLRQVHASPGNCRGVRPDAAWTLPFTKLRSALLRHSWLKRKKLHGRLRRHLFLRHAPGDLMTSAMLPKKKHTAFARSRIQVNLSPYQDEVDFSPLDGLEHGDAPLDLVSIADLLRNTFVYPPHSIYRNVKVAGSGFDPAQDMHDNPRFHYLFQSALASPRPAADATDDEELVQTYHRLLCEAADRATSDMRSPWFMQSGGKDSTSMAIAVAEVRPDTTCITYLGGREENEIASARFVARKLGLRHEALVCDVGRAYDRYLAALPRMPLLTADFAALSYVDLATEVKAHHGDGIIDALGADQYFGTPVHNKERLLALLARDLRLPQTMFSSRFISHSFPLCFALSTLQMDRFERYFPGSRFSDSEVDGLFGWNISTCSRQRMDTFHADLDAADSSEAVRRISLIVVESAHIAKGMYASKAMSLRLAYPYCDDQFRDWIFNHVPDDHLIGPRGVNKVLMRQYIAKHFNELPYVKAKGCFRFDLRGLAKQRFDQVYAFAEQTSALLPGAPQWLLAHRNRLDNKYFASKFYLLAITLPWLLSRMHDTHRPPVTAIKERVS
;
A
#
# COMPACT_ATOMS: atom_id res chain seq x y z
N MET A 1 21.14 -34.21 -27.60
CA MET A 1 19.85 -33.49 -27.57
C MET A 1 19.93 -32.39 -26.52
N THR A 2 20.33 -31.19 -26.92
CA THR A 2 20.53 -30.03 -26.02
C THR A 2 19.94 -28.81 -26.71
N GLY A 3 18.70 -28.47 -26.36
CA GLY A 3 18.00 -27.30 -26.87
C GLY A 3 18.38 -26.05 -26.08
N LYS A 4 19.28 -25.22 -26.62
CA LYS A 4 19.53 -23.85 -26.13
C LYS A 4 18.39 -22.95 -26.56
N ALA A 5 17.60 -22.44 -25.62
CA ALA A 5 16.64 -21.38 -25.86
C ALA A 5 17.39 -20.06 -26.14
N ARG A 6 17.27 -19.55 -27.37
CA ARG A 6 17.81 -18.23 -27.80
C ARG A 6 16.93 -17.12 -27.25
N LEU A 7 17.46 -16.32 -26.32
CA LEU A 7 16.98 -14.97 -26.01
C LEU A 7 17.18 -14.09 -27.25
N ARG A 8 16.09 -13.56 -27.79
CA ARG A 8 16.13 -12.58 -28.90
C ARG A 8 16.64 -11.23 -28.36
N GLN A 9 17.90 -10.91 -28.64
CA GLN A 9 18.34 -9.52 -28.68
C GLN A 9 17.63 -8.80 -29.82
N VAL A 10 16.79 -7.82 -29.50
CA VAL A 10 16.21 -6.90 -30.48
C VAL A 10 17.17 -5.74 -30.66
N HIS A 11 17.95 -5.76 -31.75
CA HIS A 11 18.64 -4.57 -32.24
C HIS A 11 17.61 -3.59 -32.81
N ALA A 12 17.44 -2.45 -32.15
CA ALA A 12 16.66 -1.33 -32.68
C ALA A 12 17.59 -0.40 -33.48
N SER A 13 17.40 -0.35 -34.80
CA SER A 13 17.98 0.69 -35.67
C SER A 13 17.31 2.05 -35.43
N PRO A 14 18.02 3.18 -35.63
CA PRO A 14 17.50 4.52 -35.38
C PRO A 14 16.55 4.95 -36.51
N GLY A 15 15.25 4.76 -36.31
CA GLY A 15 14.18 5.17 -37.21
C GLY A 15 13.48 6.44 -36.74
N ASN A 16 13.61 7.49 -37.55
CA ASN A 16 12.93 8.78 -37.50
C ASN A 16 11.44 8.69 -37.07
N CYS A 17 11.11 9.11 -35.84
CA CYS A 17 9.73 9.26 -35.38
C CYS A 17 9.34 10.73 -35.37
N ARG A 18 8.71 11.19 -36.46
CA ARG A 18 7.97 12.45 -36.51
C ARG A 18 6.64 12.29 -35.75
N GLY A 19 6.45 13.12 -34.73
CA GLY A 19 5.16 13.73 -34.37
C GLY A 19 4.04 12.83 -33.84
N VAL A 20 4.16 12.37 -32.60
CA VAL A 20 2.99 12.06 -31.75
C VAL A 20 2.96 13.07 -30.60
N ARG A 21 1.90 13.87 -30.54
CA ARG A 21 1.72 14.87 -29.47
C ARG A 21 1.53 14.15 -28.13
N PRO A 22 2.30 14.48 -27.08
CA PRO A 22 2.04 13.97 -25.74
C PRO A 22 0.77 14.64 -25.18
N ASP A 23 -0.13 13.83 -24.63
CA ASP A 23 -1.25 14.30 -23.83
C ASP A 23 -0.72 15.16 -22.67
N ALA A 24 -1.22 16.39 -22.61
CA ALA A 24 -0.76 17.42 -21.70
C ALA A 24 -0.89 16.98 -20.23
N ALA A 25 0.25 16.78 -19.58
CA ALA A 25 0.36 16.82 -18.15
C ALA A 25 0.04 18.25 -17.65
N TRP A 26 -1.11 18.39 -16.99
CA TRP A 26 -1.46 19.38 -15.97
C TRP A 26 -0.78 20.77 -16.02
N THR A 27 -1.39 21.71 -16.74
CA THR A 27 -1.41 23.13 -16.37
C THR A 27 -2.83 23.67 -16.55
N LEU A 28 -3.58 23.81 -15.45
CA LEU A 28 -4.87 24.53 -15.44
C LEU A 28 -4.74 25.82 -14.59
N PRO A 29 -5.29 26.96 -15.05
CA PRO A 29 -5.22 28.23 -14.33
C PRO A 29 -6.32 28.26 -13.24
N PHE A 30 -5.97 27.85 -12.01
CA PHE A 30 -6.89 27.78 -10.87
C PHE A 30 -7.11 29.12 -10.12
N THR A 31 -6.73 30.25 -10.71
CA THR A 31 -6.86 31.58 -10.08
C THR A 31 -8.31 32.01 -9.83
N LYS A 32 -9.30 31.44 -10.53
CA LYS A 32 -10.73 31.82 -10.39
C LYS A 32 -11.51 31.08 -9.30
N LEU A 33 -11.05 29.94 -8.77
CA LEU A 33 -11.77 29.20 -7.71
C LEU A 33 -11.47 29.74 -6.30
N ARG A 34 -10.36 30.47 -6.14
CA ARG A 34 -9.87 30.99 -4.86
C ARG A 34 -10.73 32.14 -4.31
N SER A 35 -11.36 32.93 -5.19
CA SER A 35 -12.19 34.09 -4.80
C SER A 35 -13.59 33.70 -4.33
N ALA A 36 -14.13 32.56 -4.79
CA ALA A 36 -15.47 32.11 -4.41
C ALA A 36 -15.51 31.44 -3.02
N LEU A 37 -14.48 30.69 -2.63
CA LEU A 37 -14.45 29.94 -1.37
C LEU A 37 -14.00 30.79 -0.16
N LEU A 38 -13.24 31.87 -0.37
CA LEU A 38 -12.77 32.74 0.72
C LEU A 38 -13.87 33.64 1.31
N ARG A 39 -14.96 33.92 0.58
CA ARG A 39 -16.07 34.75 1.11
C ARG A 39 -17.03 34.00 2.02
N HIS A 40 -17.07 32.67 1.97
CA HIS A 40 -18.08 31.90 2.71
C HIS A 40 -17.60 31.32 4.05
N SER A 41 -16.29 31.24 4.31
CA SER A 41 -15.75 30.59 5.53
C SER A 41 -15.56 31.53 6.74
N TRP A 42 -15.60 32.85 6.54
CA TRP A 42 -15.39 33.83 7.62
C TRP A 42 -16.63 34.07 8.49
N LEU A 43 -17.84 33.79 7.98
CA LEU A 43 -19.11 34.10 8.66
C LEU A 43 -19.67 32.98 9.57
N LYS A 44 -19.05 31.80 9.65
CA LYS A 44 -19.57 30.66 10.46
C LYS A 44 -18.75 30.30 11.71
N ARG A 45 -17.70 31.06 12.05
CA ARG A 45 -16.80 30.74 13.18
C ARG A 45 -17.09 31.43 14.51
N LYS A 46 -18.26 32.06 14.71
CA LYS A 46 -18.62 32.76 15.97
C LYS A 46 -19.87 32.28 16.71
N LYS A 47 -20.49 31.16 16.32
CA LYS A 47 -21.60 30.57 17.07
C LYS A 47 -21.52 29.06 17.04
N LEU A 48 -20.88 28.46 18.03
CA LEU A 48 -21.24 27.18 18.65
C LEU A 48 -20.13 26.79 19.65
N HIS A 49 -20.15 27.40 20.83
CA HIS A 49 -19.55 26.85 22.05
C HIS A 49 -20.49 27.20 23.19
N GLY A 50 -21.28 26.22 23.63
CA GLY A 50 -22.19 26.38 24.76
C GLY A 50 -23.13 25.19 24.96
N ARG A 51 -22.78 24.35 25.95
CA ARG A 51 -23.62 23.33 26.65
C ARG A 51 -24.03 22.13 25.76
N LEU A 52 -24.08 20.86 26.21
CA LEU A 52 -24.28 20.27 27.54
C LEU A 52 -23.41 19.02 27.72
N ARG A 53 -22.85 18.83 28.92
CA ARG A 53 -22.56 17.52 29.53
C ARG A 53 -23.47 17.39 30.75
N ARG A 54 -24.25 16.30 30.85
CA ARG A 54 -24.63 15.65 32.11
C ARG A 54 -25.39 14.34 31.87
N HIS A 55 -24.85 13.30 32.51
CA HIS A 55 -25.45 12.10 33.11
C HIS A 55 -26.27 11.12 32.24
N LEU A 56 -25.84 9.85 32.25
CA LEU A 56 -26.61 8.79 32.92
C LEU A 56 -25.69 7.61 33.32
N PHE A 57 -25.73 7.28 34.61
CA PHE A 57 -25.29 6.04 35.25
C PHE A 57 -26.55 5.22 35.52
N LEU A 58 -26.57 3.91 35.27
CA LEU A 58 -27.47 2.88 35.84
C LEU A 58 -26.94 1.51 35.34
N ARG A 59 -26.21 0.72 36.15
CA ARG A 59 -26.60 -0.36 37.09
C ARG A 59 -27.21 -1.63 36.47
N HIS A 60 -26.64 -2.75 36.94
CA HIS A 60 -26.83 -4.18 36.62
C HIS A 60 -28.24 -4.76 36.79
N ALA A 61 -28.49 -5.88 36.10
CA ALA A 61 -29.09 -7.08 36.66
C ALA A 61 -28.56 -8.35 35.95
N PRO A 62 -28.27 -9.46 36.67
CA PRO A 62 -27.91 -10.76 36.09
C PRO A 62 -29.16 -11.65 35.94
N GLY A 63 -29.17 -12.49 34.90
CA GLY A 63 -30.28 -13.42 34.61
C GLY A 63 -29.76 -14.81 34.25
N ASP A 64 -30.35 -15.80 34.91
CA ASP A 64 -29.96 -17.20 35.09
C ASP A 64 -30.03 -18.14 33.87
N LEU A 65 -29.15 -19.16 33.95
CA LEU A 65 -29.32 -20.59 33.68
C LEU A 65 -30.57 -21.06 32.88
N MET A 66 -30.33 -21.82 31.79
CA MET A 66 -30.83 -23.21 31.67
C MET A 66 -30.35 -23.96 30.40
N THR A 67 -30.05 -25.24 30.64
CA THR A 67 -30.13 -26.43 29.76
C THR A 67 -29.20 -26.60 28.55
N SER A 68 -28.15 -27.39 28.78
CA SER A 68 -27.34 -28.07 27.76
C SER A 68 -27.97 -29.41 27.39
N ALA A 69 -28.43 -29.56 26.15
CA ALA A 69 -28.82 -30.84 25.57
C ALA A 69 -27.67 -31.38 24.71
N MET A 70 -27.22 -32.60 25.03
CA MET A 70 -26.14 -33.29 24.32
C MET A 70 -26.56 -33.63 22.88
N LEU A 71 -25.82 -33.07 21.92
CA LEU A 71 -25.79 -33.53 20.52
C LEU A 71 -24.44 -34.23 20.24
N PRO A 72 -24.41 -35.21 19.32
CA PRO A 72 -23.28 -36.11 19.15
C PRO A 72 -22.03 -35.37 18.64
N LYS A 73 -20.89 -35.64 19.30
CA LYS A 73 -19.55 -35.13 18.95
C LYS A 73 -19.15 -35.61 17.55
N LYS A 74 -19.48 -34.81 16.53
CA LYS A 74 -18.67 -34.78 15.31
C LYS A 74 -17.28 -34.31 15.71
N LYS A 75 -16.25 -35.08 15.36
CA LYS A 75 -14.84 -34.66 15.42
C LYS A 75 -14.65 -33.50 14.43
N HIS A 76 -15.10 -32.31 14.82
CA HIS A 76 -14.59 -31.08 14.24
C HIS A 76 -13.14 -30.96 14.74
N THR A 77 -12.22 -31.03 13.78
CA THR A 77 -10.79 -30.81 13.94
C THR A 77 -10.56 -29.54 14.77
N ALA A 78 -9.64 -29.64 15.73
CA ALA A 78 -9.39 -28.68 16.81
C ALA A 78 -8.74 -27.34 16.34
N PHE A 79 -8.97 -26.90 15.11
CA PHE A 79 -8.56 -25.57 14.62
C PHE A 79 -9.45 -24.44 15.15
N ALA A 80 -10.57 -24.77 15.79
CA ALA A 80 -11.32 -23.81 16.58
C ALA A 80 -10.51 -23.42 17.83
N ARG A 81 -9.68 -22.37 17.73
CA ARG A 81 -9.34 -21.34 18.77
C ARG A 81 -7.89 -20.84 18.81
N SER A 82 -6.98 -21.19 17.89
CA SER A 82 -5.65 -20.55 17.94
C SER A 82 -5.76 -19.06 17.59
N ARG A 83 -5.56 -18.20 18.61
CA ARG A 83 -5.25 -16.78 18.43
C ARG A 83 -3.82 -16.73 17.87
N ILE A 84 -3.68 -16.31 16.62
CA ILE A 84 -2.38 -16.19 15.97
C ILE A 84 -2.01 -14.71 15.91
N GLN A 85 -0.75 -14.40 16.21
CA GLN A 85 -0.18 -13.07 16.05
C GLN A 85 1.11 -13.21 15.24
N VAL A 86 1.24 -12.37 14.21
CA VAL A 86 2.42 -12.32 13.35
C VAL A 86 3.04 -10.94 13.46
N ASN A 87 4.35 -10.88 13.65
CA ASN A 87 5.09 -9.63 13.57
C ASN A 87 5.38 -9.31 12.10
N LEU A 88 4.83 -8.22 11.59
CA LEU A 88 5.00 -7.77 10.20
C LEU A 88 5.88 -6.53 10.09
N SER A 89 6.50 -6.05 11.18
CA SER A 89 7.36 -4.89 11.08
C SER A 89 8.64 -5.24 10.30
N PRO A 90 8.96 -4.54 9.20
CA PRO A 90 10.19 -4.78 8.45
C PRO A 90 11.45 -4.29 9.19
N TYR A 91 11.27 -3.70 10.38
CA TYR A 91 12.29 -3.03 11.18
C TYR A 91 12.91 -3.88 12.28
N GLN A 92 12.41 -5.11 12.47
CA GLN A 92 12.86 -5.97 13.57
C GLN A 92 13.63 -7.17 13.04
N ASP A 93 12.98 -8.03 12.26
CA ASP A 93 13.57 -9.26 11.72
C ASP A 93 12.89 -9.68 10.41
N GLU A 94 13.39 -10.76 9.79
CA GLU A 94 12.67 -11.44 8.72
C GLU A 94 11.31 -11.92 9.23
N VAL A 95 10.25 -11.62 8.47
CA VAL A 95 8.88 -11.92 8.86
C VAL A 95 8.62 -13.43 8.82
N ASP A 96 8.34 -14.03 9.98
CA ASP A 96 7.94 -15.42 10.07
C ASP A 96 6.43 -15.62 9.83
N PHE A 97 6.11 -16.20 8.67
CA PHE A 97 4.75 -16.59 8.31
C PHE A 97 4.40 -18.05 8.67
N SER A 98 5.32 -18.83 9.25
CA SER A 98 5.07 -20.22 9.63
C SER A 98 3.83 -20.44 10.52
N PRO A 99 3.42 -19.50 11.41
CA PRO A 99 2.18 -19.65 12.18
C PRO A 99 0.91 -19.67 11.32
N LEU A 100 1.00 -19.26 10.04
CA LEU A 100 -0.12 -19.26 9.09
C LEU A 100 -0.13 -20.50 8.20
N ASP A 101 0.88 -21.36 8.27
CA ASP A 101 0.95 -22.57 7.46
C ASP A 101 -0.28 -23.45 7.75
N GLY A 102 -0.96 -23.90 6.69
CA GLY A 102 -2.21 -24.67 6.77
C GLY A 102 -3.50 -23.85 6.82
N LEU A 103 -3.47 -22.53 7.08
CA LEU A 103 -4.66 -21.67 6.99
C LEU A 103 -5.16 -21.48 5.54
N GLU A 104 -4.34 -21.88 4.57
CA GLU A 104 -4.58 -21.76 3.14
C GLU A 104 -5.80 -22.56 2.65
N HIS A 105 -6.25 -23.57 3.42
CA HIS A 105 -7.21 -24.60 2.97
C HIS A 105 -8.63 -24.40 3.52
N GLY A 106 -9.04 -23.14 3.74
CA GLY A 106 -10.43 -22.77 4.04
C GLY A 106 -10.94 -23.03 5.46
N ASP A 107 -10.06 -23.46 6.37
CA ASP A 107 -10.38 -23.63 7.79
C ASP A 107 -10.32 -22.31 8.58
N ALA A 108 -9.66 -21.28 8.03
CA ALA A 108 -9.49 -20.00 8.70
C ALA A 108 -10.72 -19.09 8.54
N PRO A 109 -11.37 -18.64 9.63
CA PRO A 109 -12.52 -17.76 9.53
C PRO A 109 -12.14 -16.40 8.95
N LEU A 110 -12.71 -16.04 7.80
CA LEU A 110 -12.52 -14.73 7.18
C LEU A 110 -13.12 -13.60 8.04
N ASP A 111 -12.45 -12.44 8.02
CA ASP A 111 -12.95 -11.22 8.64
C ASP A 111 -13.59 -10.29 7.59
N LEU A 112 -14.91 -10.20 7.61
CA LEU A 112 -15.67 -9.40 6.64
C LEU A 112 -15.32 -7.92 6.71
N VAL A 113 -14.99 -7.40 7.89
CA VAL A 113 -14.61 -6.00 8.05
C VAL A 113 -13.25 -5.76 7.40
N SER A 114 -12.33 -6.73 7.45
CA SER A 114 -11.04 -6.65 6.75
C SER A 114 -11.20 -6.68 5.22
N ILE A 115 -12.18 -7.41 4.70
CA ILE A 115 -12.52 -7.37 3.26
C ILE A 115 -13.04 -5.97 2.90
N ALA A 116 -13.87 -5.37 3.75
CA ALA A 116 -14.32 -3.99 3.57
C ALA A 116 -13.15 -3.00 3.62
N ASP A 117 -12.18 -3.18 4.53
CA ASP A 117 -10.96 -2.38 4.57
C ASP A 117 -10.19 -2.45 3.24
N LEU A 118 -9.98 -3.64 2.68
CA LEU A 118 -9.29 -3.81 1.39
C LEU A 118 -9.99 -3.05 0.26
N LEU A 119 -11.33 -3.10 0.19
CA LEU A 119 -12.11 -2.43 -0.85
C LEU A 119 -12.14 -0.91 -0.66
N ARG A 120 -12.10 -0.42 0.59
CA ARG A 120 -12.07 1.02 0.94
C ARG A 120 -10.67 1.60 0.91
N ASN A 121 -9.63 0.83 1.19
CA ASN A 121 -8.30 1.37 1.54
C ASN A 121 -7.16 0.70 0.81
N THR A 122 -7.38 -0.41 0.09
CA THR A 122 -6.37 -1.27 -0.56
C THR A 122 -5.55 -2.15 0.39
N PHE A 123 -5.76 -2.02 1.70
CA PHE A 123 -5.12 -2.83 2.74
C PHE A 123 -6.08 -3.07 3.90
N VAL A 124 -5.74 -4.00 4.79
CA VAL A 124 -6.44 -4.22 6.05
C VAL A 124 -5.78 -3.36 7.12
N TYR A 125 -6.58 -2.64 7.92
CA TYR A 125 -6.00 -1.83 8.99
C TYR A 125 -5.33 -2.71 10.05
N PRO A 126 -4.04 -2.47 10.39
CA PRO A 126 -3.43 -3.17 11.50
C PRO A 126 -4.14 -2.76 12.82
N PRO A 127 -4.21 -3.66 13.81
CA PRO A 127 -3.55 -4.97 13.85
C PRO A 127 -4.38 -6.10 13.23
N HIS A 128 -5.44 -5.80 12.48
CA HIS A 128 -6.28 -6.81 11.85
C HIS A 128 -5.59 -7.40 10.61
N SER A 129 -5.95 -8.64 10.29
CA SER A 129 -5.61 -9.28 9.03
C SER A 129 -6.89 -9.68 8.28
N ILE A 130 -6.76 -10.32 7.11
CA ILE A 130 -7.90 -10.84 6.35
C ILE A 130 -8.65 -11.99 7.08
N TYR A 131 -8.02 -12.61 8.08
CA TYR A 131 -8.61 -13.65 8.93
C TYR A 131 -8.98 -13.08 10.31
N ARG A 132 -10.06 -13.58 10.90
CA ARG A 132 -10.58 -13.12 12.20
C ARG A 132 -9.65 -13.47 13.37
N ASN A 133 -9.02 -14.64 13.32
CA ASN A 133 -8.16 -15.17 14.38
C ASN A 133 -6.66 -14.92 14.16
N VAL A 134 -6.30 -14.14 13.15
CA VAL A 134 -4.92 -13.74 12.88
C VAL A 134 -4.82 -12.23 13.04
N LYS A 135 -3.88 -11.80 13.88
CA LYS A 135 -3.52 -10.39 14.07
C LYS A 135 -2.09 -10.13 13.61
N VAL A 136 -1.83 -8.89 13.24
CA VAL A 136 -0.54 -8.45 12.73
C VAL A 136 -0.03 -7.30 13.59
N ALA A 137 1.17 -7.45 14.15
CA ALA A 137 1.90 -6.35 14.77
C ALA A 137 2.74 -5.69 13.67
N GLY A 138 2.20 -4.63 13.06
CA GLY A 138 2.95 -3.80 12.11
C GLY A 138 3.77 -2.73 12.84
N SER A 139 4.51 -1.91 12.10
CA SER A 139 5.27 -0.80 12.71
C SER A 139 4.34 0.14 13.47
N GLY A 140 4.79 0.55 14.66
CA GLY A 140 4.00 1.34 15.59
C GLY A 140 3.15 0.50 16.56
N PHE A 141 3.11 -0.83 16.42
CA PHE A 141 2.65 -1.72 17.49
C PHE A 141 3.84 -2.37 18.17
N ASP A 142 3.78 -2.47 19.49
CA ASP A 142 4.74 -3.26 20.26
C ASP A 142 4.39 -4.76 20.08
N PRO A 143 5.28 -5.59 19.50
CA PRO A 143 5.01 -7.02 19.30
C PRO A 143 4.81 -7.79 20.62
N ALA A 144 5.21 -7.24 21.77
CA ALA A 144 4.95 -7.83 23.08
C ALA A 144 3.51 -7.61 23.57
N GLN A 145 2.75 -6.68 22.98
CA GLN A 145 1.33 -6.50 23.27
C GLN A 145 0.49 -7.60 22.60
N ASP A 146 -0.59 -8.01 23.27
CA ASP A 146 -1.58 -8.90 22.68
C ASP A 146 -2.47 -8.13 21.69
N MET A 147 -2.28 -8.37 20.40
CA MET A 147 -2.99 -7.69 19.32
C MET A 147 -4.47 -8.06 19.20
N HIS A 148 -4.94 -9.06 19.94
CA HIS A 148 -6.35 -9.49 19.93
C HIS A 148 -7.21 -8.80 20.99
N ASP A 149 -6.59 -8.14 21.98
CA ASP A 149 -7.31 -7.46 23.06
C ASP A 149 -7.56 -5.98 22.73
N ASN A 150 -6.78 -5.07 23.31
CA ASN A 150 -6.87 -3.62 23.07
C ASN A 150 -5.46 -3.04 22.85
N PRO A 151 -4.82 -3.39 21.72
CA PRO A 151 -3.47 -2.95 21.42
C PRO A 151 -3.41 -1.44 21.22
N ARG A 152 -2.32 -0.84 21.68
CA ARG A 152 -2.07 0.59 21.55
C ARG A 152 -1.10 0.82 20.41
N PHE A 153 -1.56 1.55 19.42
CA PHE A 153 -0.69 2.08 18.39
C PHE A 153 0.10 3.26 18.96
N HIS A 154 1.41 3.23 18.75
CA HIS A 154 2.30 4.35 18.99
C HIS A 154 3.45 4.38 17.98
N TYR A 155 3.50 5.40 17.13
CA TYR A 155 4.61 5.57 16.20
C TYR A 155 5.82 6.29 16.81
N LEU A 156 6.91 5.54 17.02
CA LEU A 156 8.15 6.03 17.68
C LEU A 156 8.74 7.30 17.06
N PHE A 157 8.65 7.46 15.74
CA PHE A 157 9.25 8.61 15.02
C PHE A 157 8.28 9.78 14.85
N GLN A 158 7.34 9.94 15.78
CA GLN A 158 6.44 11.08 15.86
C GLN A 158 7.19 12.31 16.37
N SER A 159 7.26 13.37 15.56
CA SER A 159 8.06 14.57 15.92
C SER A 159 7.66 15.24 17.23
N ALA A 160 6.40 15.14 17.67
CA ALA A 160 5.96 15.74 18.91
C ALA A 160 6.62 15.13 20.17
N LEU A 161 7.09 13.88 20.08
CA LEU A 161 7.72 13.15 21.19
C LEU A 161 9.20 12.86 20.96
N ALA A 162 9.72 13.21 19.78
CA ALA A 162 11.10 12.96 19.42
C ALA A 162 12.05 13.91 20.16
N SER A 163 13.23 13.41 20.52
CA SER A 163 14.32 14.28 20.99
C SER A 163 14.66 15.33 19.92
N PRO A 164 15.02 16.57 20.32
CA PRO A 164 15.50 17.57 19.38
C PRO A 164 16.70 17.05 18.59
N ARG A 165 16.65 17.23 17.27
CA ARG A 165 17.77 16.89 16.39
C ARG A 165 18.88 17.93 16.49
N PRO A 166 20.12 17.59 16.07
CA PRO A 166 21.22 18.54 16.00
C PRO A 166 20.88 19.75 15.14
N ALA A 167 21.44 20.90 15.50
CA ALA A 167 21.39 22.09 14.65
C ALA A 167 22.25 21.88 13.40
N ALA A 168 21.86 22.50 12.28
CA ALA A 168 22.52 22.31 10.99
C ALA A 168 23.99 22.75 10.99
N ASP A 169 24.34 23.76 11.80
CA ASP A 169 25.70 24.28 11.96
C ASP A 169 26.58 23.43 12.91
N ALA A 170 25.98 22.45 13.60
CA ALA A 170 26.68 21.56 14.53
C ALA A 170 27.26 20.31 13.84
N THR A 171 27.01 20.11 12.55
CA THR A 171 27.40 18.92 11.79
C THR A 171 28.13 19.29 10.51
N ASP A 172 29.19 18.55 10.16
CA ASP A 172 29.86 18.70 8.86
C ASP A 172 29.10 17.91 7.77
N ASP A 173 28.67 18.58 6.71
CA ASP A 173 27.98 17.98 5.56
C ASP A 173 28.77 16.81 4.95
N GLU A 174 30.10 16.90 4.89
CA GLU A 174 30.93 15.84 4.33
C GLU A 174 30.91 14.60 5.21
N GLU A 175 31.05 14.80 6.54
CA GLU A 175 30.95 13.73 7.54
C GLU A 175 29.56 13.07 7.52
N LEU A 176 28.49 13.85 7.38
CA LEU A 176 27.12 13.33 7.27
C LEU A 176 26.96 12.45 6.02
N VAL A 177 27.46 12.90 4.86
CA VAL A 177 27.38 12.12 3.62
C VAL A 177 28.21 10.84 3.71
N GLN A 178 29.41 10.90 4.30
CA GLN A 178 30.25 9.72 4.51
C GLN A 178 29.62 8.72 5.49
N THR A 179 29.04 9.22 6.58
CA THR A 179 28.34 8.38 7.56
C THR A 179 27.09 7.75 6.97
N TYR A 180 26.32 8.51 6.20
CA TYR A 180 25.18 8.01 5.43
C TYR A 180 25.59 6.87 4.50
N HIS A 181 26.66 7.08 3.72
CA HIS A 181 27.18 6.08 2.79
C HIS A 181 27.55 4.79 3.54
N ARG A 182 28.41 4.92 4.57
CA ARG A 182 28.90 3.78 5.35
C ARG A 182 27.74 2.97 5.95
N LEU A 183 26.82 3.62 6.66
CA LEU A 183 25.70 2.94 7.30
C LEU A 183 24.72 2.32 6.29
N LEU A 184 24.51 2.95 5.13
CA LEU A 184 23.67 2.36 4.08
C LEU A 184 24.32 1.13 3.43
N CYS A 185 25.64 1.15 3.22
CA CYS A 185 26.41 -0.01 2.77
C CYS A 185 26.35 -1.15 3.79
N GLU A 186 26.55 -0.86 5.08
CA GLU A 186 26.43 -1.84 6.17
C GLU A 186 25.01 -2.45 6.24
N ALA A 187 23.97 -1.62 6.12
CA ALA A 187 22.58 -2.08 6.09
C ALA A 187 22.29 -2.98 4.88
N ALA A 188 22.78 -2.62 3.69
CA ALA A 188 22.62 -3.43 2.48
C ALA A 188 23.37 -4.75 2.57
N ASP A 189 24.59 -4.76 3.14
CA ASP A 189 25.38 -5.96 3.34
C ASP A 189 24.67 -6.93 4.31
N ARG A 190 24.29 -6.45 5.50
CA ARG A 190 23.55 -7.24 6.50
C ARG A 190 22.28 -7.85 5.92
N ALA A 191 21.44 -7.02 5.29
CA ALA A 191 20.13 -7.44 4.78
C ALA A 191 20.22 -8.43 3.61
N THR A 192 21.39 -8.57 2.97
CA THR A 192 21.58 -9.44 1.81
C THR A 192 22.58 -10.58 2.06
N SER A 193 23.17 -10.66 3.25
CA SER A 193 24.19 -11.64 3.64
C SER A 193 23.85 -13.08 3.27
N ASP A 194 22.57 -13.44 3.36
CA ASP A 194 22.08 -14.79 3.04
C ASP A 194 21.57 -14.99 1.60
N MET A 195 21.64 -13.97 0.74
CA MET A 195 21.23 -14.05 -0.66
C MET A 195 22.43 -14.40 -1.54
N ARG A 196 22.34 -15.48 -2.32
CA ARG A 196 23.41 -15.90 -3.26
C ARG A 196 23.30 -15.23 -4.62
N SER A 197 22.10 -14.82 -5.02
CA SER A 197 21.80 -14.21 -6.32
C SER A 197 20.71 -13.14 -6.12
N PRO A 198 21.06 -12.00 -5.49
CA PRO A 198 20.10 -10.95 -5.16
C PRO A 198 19.67 -10.18 -6.40
N TRP A 199 18.41 -9.75 -6.39
CA TRP A 199 17.85 -8.88 -7.40
C TRP A 199 17.36 -7.59 -6.77
N PHE A 200 17.81 -6.45 -7.29
CA PHE A 200 17.42 -5.14 -6.77
C PHE A 200 16.30 -4.52 -7.60
N MET A 201 15.17 -4.19 -6.94
CA MET A 201 14.08 -3.45 -7.54
C MET A 201 14.47 -1.98 -7.73
N GLN A 202 15.03 -1.70 -8.90
CA GLN A 202 15.54 -0.39 -9.24
C GLN A 202 14.47 0.45 -9.94
N SER A 203 14.09 1.55 -9.29
CA SER A 203 13.34 2.64 -9.92
C SER A 203 14.29 3.78 -10.29
N GLY A 204 13.70 4.82 -10.87
CA GLY A 204 14.36 6.09 -11.06
C GLY A 204 14.34 7.07 -9.92
N GLY A 205 13.69 6.70 -8.83
CA GLY A 205 13.67 7.50 -7.62
C GLY A 205 15.05 7.70 -7.01
N LYS A 206 15.13 8.75 -6.20
CA LYS A 206 16.25 9.02 -5.30
C LYS A 206 16.51 7.84 -4.35
N ASP A 207 15.46 7.26 -3.78
CA ASP A 207 15.54 6.14 -2.83
C ASP A 207 16.25 4.94 -3.45
N SER A 208 15.80 4.49 -4.62
CA SER A 208 16.43 3.37 -5.31
C SER A 208 17.78 3.72 -5.94
N THR A 209 18.03 4.99 -6.31
CA THR A 209 19.35 5.40 -6.81
C THR A 209 20.39 5.41 -5.70
N SER A 210 20.06 5.95 -4.52
CA SER A 210 20.92 5.88 -3.35
C SER A 210 21.19 4.44 -2.93
N MET A 211 20.17 3.58 -2.95
CA MET A 211 20.35 2.15 -2.67
C MET A 211 21.24 1.47 -3.71
N ALA A 212 21.09 1.81 -5.00
CA ALA A 212 21.93 1.25 -6.06
C ALA A 212 23.41 1.55 -5.84
N ILE A 213 23.76 2.74 -5.34
CA ILE A 213 25.14 3.12 -5.04
C ILE A 213 25.71 2.19 -3.96
N ALA A 214 25.00 2.03 -2.84
CA ALA A 214 25.43 1.14 -1.76
C ALA A 214 25.53 -0.33 -2.21
N VAL A 215 24.50 -0.83 -2.91
CA VAL A 215 24.48 -2.20 -3.45
C VAL A 215 25.62 -2.44 -4.44
N ALA A 216 25.99 -1.47 -5.27
CA ALA A 216 27.12 -1.61 -6.18
C ALA A 216 28.46 -1.81 -5.45
N GLU A 217 28.59 -1.28 -4.24
CA GLU A 217 29.80 -1.41 -3.43
C GLU A 217 29.87 -2.75 -2.70
N VAL A 218 28.81 -3.10 -1.98
CA VAL A 218 28.82 -4.30 -1.13
C VAL A 218 28.36 -5.57 -1.84
N ARG A 219 27.54 -5.45 -2.89
CA ARG A 219 26.91 -6.56 -3.62
C ARG A 219 26.93 -6.33 -5.14
N PRO A 220 28.11 -6.18 -5.77
CA PRO A 220 28.24 -5.92 -7.21
C PRO A 220 27.69 -7.07 -8.09
N ASP A 221 27.46 -8.25 -7.52
CA ASP A 221 26.80 -9.40 -8.17
C ASP A 221 25.28 -9.20 -8.38
N THR A 222 24.69 -8.17 -7.78
CA THR A 222 23.25 -7.89 -7.84
C THR A 222 22.78 -7.58 -9.26
N THR A 223 21.67 -8.20 -9.65
CA THR A 223 20.95 -7.83 -10.88
C THR A 223 19.87 -6.81 -10.57
N CYS A 224 19.98 -5.60 -11.14
CA CYS A 224 18.93 -4.60 -11.05
C CYS A 224 17.78 -4.93 -12.02
N ILE A 225 16.54 -4.73 -11.60
CA ILE A 225 15.35 -4.90 -12.44
C ILE A 225 14.41 -3.70 -12.31
N THR A 226 13.97 -3.17 -13.46
CA THR A 226 12.97 -2.08 -13.52
C THR A 226 11.70 -2.55 -14.20
N TYR A 227 10.55 -2.35 -13.56
CA TYR A 227 9.24 -2.66 -14.13
C TYR A 227 8.69 -1.48 -14.93
N LEU A 228 8.18 -1.76 -16.14
CA LEU A 228 7.45 -0.79 -16.95
C LEU A 228 5.97 -1.16 -17.00
N GLY A 229 5.20 -0.53 -16.12
CA GLY A 229 3.78 -0.80 -15.91
C GLY A 229 2.82 -0.30 -16.98
N GLY A 230 3.27 0.56 -17.89
CA GLY A 230 2.41 1.15 -18.90
C GLY A 230 3.06 2.37 -19.55
N ARG A 231 2.24 3.22 -20.17
CA ARG A 231 2.71 4.40 -20.91
C ARG A 231 2.81 5.68 -20.08
N GLU A 232 2.23 5.71 -18.89
CA GLU A 232 2.17 6.93 -18.06
C GLU A 232 3.55 7.36 -17.59
N GLU A 233 4.38 6.40 -17.19
CA GLU A 233 5.68 6.62 -16.56
C GLU A 233 6.66 5.56 -17.08
N ASN A 234 7.86 5.98 -17.50
CA ASN A 234 8.90 5.11 -18.01
C ASN A 234 10.26 5.53 -17.45
N GLU A 235 10.77 4.74 -16.51
CA GLU A 235 12.05 5.00 -15.83
C GLU A 235 13.17 4.05 -16.31
N ILE A 236 12.93 3.23 -17.34
CA ILE A 236 13.91 2.21 -17.80
C ILE A 236 15.22 2.87 -18.20
N ALA A 237 15.17 3.91 -19.04
CA ALA A 237 16.38 4.51 -19.61
C ALA A 237 17.30 5.05 -18.52
N SER A 238 16.69 5.64 -17.51
CA SER A 238 17.36 6.35 -16.44
C SER A 238 17.78 5.40 -15.31
N ALA A 239 17.03 4.34 -15.01
CA ALA A 239 17.48 3.25 -14.14
C ALA A 239 18.67 2.49 -14.77
N ARG A 240 18.58 2.19 -16.06
CA ARG A 240 19.67 1.57 -16.84
C ARG A 240 20.93 2.43 -16.86
N PHE A 241 20.78 3.76 -16.96
CA PHE A 241 21.90 4.69 -16.88
C PHE A 241 22.62 4.57 -15.52
N VAL A 242 21.86 4.62 -14.41
CA VAL A 242 22.39 4.47 -13.05
C VAL A 242 23.11 3.12 -12.90
N ALA A 243 22.47 2.01 -13.24
CA ALA A 243 23.06 0.68 -13.11
C ALA A 243 24.36 0.56 -13.92
N ARG A 244 24.35 1.01 -15.19
CA ARG A 244 25.54 1.00 -16.05
C ARG A 244 26.69 1.82 -15.45
N LYS A 245 26.39 3.01 -14.91
CA LYS A 245 27.41 3.89 -14.33
C LYS A 245 28.06 3.27 -13.09
N LEU A 246 27.29 2.47 -12.35
CA LEU A 246 27.73 1.76 -11.15
C LEU A 246 28.28 0.36 -11.43
N GLY A 247 28.34 -0.08 -12.69
CA GLY A 247 28.82 -1.43 -13.05
C GLY A 247 27.84 -2.57 -12.75
N LEU A 248 26.59 -2.27 -12.40
CA LEU A 248 25.55 -3.25 -12.12
C LEU A 248 24.89 -3.77 -13.39
N ARG A 249 24.47 -5.04 -13.38
CA ARG A 249 23.60 -5.61 -14.42
C ARG A 249 22.21 -4.99 -14.31
N HIS A 250 21.57 -4.69 -15.45
CA HIS A 250 20.22 -4.14 -15.49
C HIS A 250 19.33 -4.91 -16.45
N GLU A 251 18.16 -5.30 -15.96
CA GLU A 251 17.07 -5.90 -16.70
C GLU A 251 15.82 -5.00 -16.65
N ALA A 252 14.96 -5.13 -17.66
CA ALA A 252 13.69 -4.42 -17.67
C ALA A 252 12.55 -5.40 -17.93
N LEU A 253 11.54 -5.38 -17.06
CA LEU A 253 10.33 -6.17 -17.22
C LEU A 253 9.19 -5.26 -17.70
N VAL A 254 8.80 -5.43 -18.96
CA VAL A 254 7.64 -4.73 -19.51
C VAL A 254 6.37 -5.47 -19.08
N CYS A 255 5.40 -4.70 -18.58
CA CYS A 255 4.10 -5.20 -18.14
C CYS A 255 3.37 -5.89 -19.30
N ASP A 256 3.13 -7.19 -19.12
CA ASP A 256 2.09 -7.93 -19.81
C ASP A 256 0.97 -8.17 -18.79
N VAL A 257 -0.16 -7.51 -19.00
CA VAL A 257 -1.29 -7.53 -18.06
C VAL A 257 -1.82 -8.95 -17.86
N GLY A 258 -1.95 -9.72 -18.95
CA GLY A 258 -2.46 -11.08 -18.90
C GLY A 258 -1.51 -11.97 -18.12
N ARG A 259 -0.21 -11.94 -18.47
CA ARG A 259 0.84 -12.69 -17.76
C ARG A 259 0.89 -12.35 -16.28
N ALA A 260 0.89 -11.06 -15.93
CA ALA A 260 0.98 -10.61 -14.55
C ALA A 260 -0.22 -11.08 -13.72
N TYR A 261 -1.43 -11.02 -14.28
CA TYR A 261 -2.62 -11.52 -13.61
C TYR A 261 -2.62 -13.04 -13.47
N ASP A 262 -2.21 -13.78 -14.49
CA ASP A 262 -2.13 -15.24 -14.44
C ASP A 262 -1.09 -15.72 -13.42
N ARG A 263 0.06 -15.02 -13.33
CA ARG A 263 1.08 -15.25 -12.30
C ARG A 263 0.54 -14.96 -10.89
N TYR A 264 -0.28 -13.92 -10.73
CA TYR A 264 -0.98 -13.65 -9.47
C TYR A 264 -1.92 -14.77 -9.09
N LEU A 265 -2.79 -15.23 -10.00
CA LEU A 265 -3.70 -16.34 -9.74
C LEU A 265 -2.95 -17.63 -9.34
N ALA A 266 -1.82 -17.91 -9.99
CA ALA A 266 -0.95 -19.05 -9.66
C ALA A 266 -0.21 -18.90 -8.32
N ALA A 267 -0.06 -17.68 -7.81
CA ALA A 267 0.56 -17.40 -6.52
C ALA A 267 -0.43 -17.57 -5.34
N LEU A 268 -1.73 -17.36 -5.56
CA LEU A 268 -2.75 -17.27 -4.51
C LEU A 268 -2.71 -18.40 -3.48
N PRO A 269 -2.59 -19.68 -3.87
CA PRO A 269 -2.59 -20.76 -2.89
C PRO A 269 -1.54 -20.56 -1.79
N ARG A 270 -0.37 -20.00 -2.14
CA ARG A 270 0.81 -19.79 -1.29
C ARG A 270 0.91 -18.38 -0.71
N MET A 271 -0.03 -17.47 -1.01
CA MET A 271 -0.01 -16.13 -0.45
C MET A 271 -0.58 -16.17 0.98
N PRO A 272 0.23 -15.79 2.00
CA PRO A 272 -0.15 -15.95 3.40
C PRO A 272 -1.31 -15.03 3.80
N LEU A 273 -1.29 -13.80 3.30
CA LEU A 273 -2.24 -12.73 3.58
C LEU A 273 -2.55 -11.96 2.28
N LEU A 274 -3.50 -11.03 2.35
CA LEU A 274 -3.98 -10.27 1.19
C LEU A 274 -3.75 -8.77 1.36
N THR A 275 -3.25 -8.16 0.28
CA THR A 275 -3.25 -6.72 0.05
C THR A 275 -3.75 -6.45 -1.36
N ALA A 276 -4.44 -5.34 -1.55
CA ALA A 276 -4.94 -4.87 -2.84
C ALA A 276 -4.26 -3.57 -3.28
N ASP A 277 -3.04 -3.32 -2.79
CA ASP A 277 -2.17 -2.25 -3.27
C ASP A 277 -2.05 -2.26 -4.80
N PHE A 278 -2.12 -1.09 -5.44
CA PHE A 278 -2.16 -1.00 -6.91
C PHE A 278 -0.88 -1.46 -7.61
N ALA A 279 0.18 -1.77 -6.86
CA ALA A 279 1.40 -2.39 -7.36
C ALA A 279 1.51 -3.89 -7.06
N ALA A 280 0.52 -4.53 -6.40
CA ALA A 280 0.60 -5.93 -6.02
C ALA A 280 0.83 -6.85 -7.23
N LEU A 281 0.05 -6.70 -8.32
CA LEU A 281 0.26 -7.46 -9.57
C LEU A 281 1.64 -7.24 -10.19
N SER A 282 2.13 -6.00 -10.22
CA SER A 282 3.47 -5.68 -10.71
C SER A 282 4.56 -6.36 -9.88
N TYR A 283 4.37 -6.40 -8.56
CA TYR A 283 5.31 -7.05 -7.64
C TYR A 283 5.32 -8.56 -7.83
N VAL A 284 4.15 -9.20 -7.95
CA VAL A 284 4.07 -10.65 -8.20
C VAL A 284 4.67 -11.02 -9.56
N ASP A 285 4.42 -10.23 -10.61
CA ASP A 285 5.02 -10.44 -11.93
C ASP A 285 6.56 -10.35 -11.86
N LEU A 286 7.08 -9.35 -11.15
CA LEU A 286 8.53 -9.16 -10.94
C LEU A 286 9.14 -10.28 -10.10
N ALA A 287 8.54 -10.64 -8.97
CA ALA A 287 9.02 -11.72 -8.11
C ALA A 287 9.05 -13.07 -8.84
N THR A 288 8.03 -13.33 -9.68
CA THR A 288 8.02 -14.52 -10.54
C THR A 288 9.17 -14.50 -11.55
N GLU A 289 9.49 -13.34 -12.12
CA GLU A 289 10.61 -13.17 -13.05
C GLU A 289 11.95 -13.41 -12.38
N VAL A 290 12.16 -12.83 -11.19
CA VAL A 290 13.36 -13.06 -10.36
C VAL A 290 13.55 -14.55 -10.11
N LYS A 291 12.48 -15.24 -9.66
CA LYS A 291 12.52 -16.69 -9.42
C LYS A 291 12.84 -17.49 -10.68
N ALA A 292 12.21 -17.13 -11.82
CA ALA A 292 12.43 -17.80 -13.10
C ALA A 292 13.88 -17.66 -13.61
N HIS A 293 14.57 -16.59 -13.21
CA HIS A 293 15.98 -16.35 -13.51
C HIS A 293 16.93 -16.79 -12.38
N HIS A 294 16.49 -17.69 -11.50
CA HIS A 294 17.28 -18.25 -10.40
C HIS A 294 17.79 -17.21 -9.39
N GLY A 295 17.13 -16.06 -9.28
CA GLY A 295 17.28 -15.18 -8.14
C GLY A 295 16.75 -15.86 -6.88
N ASP A 296 17.40 -15.60 -5.74
CA ASP A 296 16.99 -16.15 -4.44
C ASP A 296 16.55 -15.09 -3.43
N GLY A 297 16.70 -13.81 -3.77
CA GLY A 297 16.19 -12.71 -2.96
C GLY A 297 15.92 -11.43 -3.75
N ILE A 298 15.07 -10.59 -3.15
CA ILE A 298 14.70 -9.26 -3.66
C ILE A 298 15.18 -8.22 -2.66
N ILE A 299 15.89 -7.21 -3.16
CA ILE A 299 16.22 -5.99 -2.44
C ILE A 299 15.23 -4.91 -2.90
N ASP A 300 14.55 -4.28 -1.95
CA ASP A 300 13.57 -3.23 -2.22
C ASP A 300 13.88 -1.96 -1.43
N ALA A 301 13.87 -0.82 -2.12
CA ALA A 301 14.27 0.48 -1.60
C ALA A 301 13.10 1.23 -0.91
N LEU A 302 12.12 0.51 -0.38
CA LEU A 302 11.03 1.07 0.45
C LEU A 302 11.46 1.22 1.92
N GLY A 303 10.76 2.09 2.66
CA GLY A 303 10.96 2.30 4.10
C GLY A 303 11.54 3.67 4.48
N ALA A 304 12.25 4.34 3.58
CA ALA A 304 12.92 5.61 3.89
C ALA A 304 11.96 6.79 4.17
N ASP A 305 10.81 6.86 3.50
CA ASP A 305 9.92 8.04 3.55
C ASP A 305 9.40 8.40 4.96
N GLN A 306 9.41 7.43 5.88
CA GLN A 306 8.78 7.54 7.20
C GLN A 306 9.61 8.32 8.22
N TYR A 307 10.94 8.28 8.09
CA TYR A 307 11.87 8.95 9.01
C TYR A 307 12.68 10.06 8.31
N PHE A 308 12.80 10.03 6.98
CA PHE A 308 13.21 11.22 6.18
C PHE A 308 12.14 12.31 6.15
N GLY A 309 10.90 11.96 6.47
CA GLY A 309 9.75 12.86 6.38
C GLY A 309 9.23 13.01 4.95
N THR A 310 7.99 13.48 4.85
CA THR A 310 7.32 13.67 3.56
C THR A 310 6.62 15.02 3.54
N PRO A 311 7.16 16.02 2.82
CA PRO A 311 6.56 17.34 2.79
C PRO A 311 5.18 17.27 2.16
N VAL A 312 4.19 17.81 2.86
CA VAL A 312 2.81 17.86 2.36
C VAL A 312 2.69 18.95 1.30
N HIS A 313 2.47 18.54 0.05
CA HIS A 313 2.34 19.48 -1.07
C HIS A 313 1.00 20.22 -1.02
N ASN A 314 0.93 21.42 -1.62
CA ASN A 314 -0.30 22.24 -1.67
C ASN A 314 -1.50 21.50 -2.25
N LYS A 315 -1.27 20.60 -3.23
CA LYS A 315 -2.32 19.77 -3.82
C LYS A 315 -2.90 18.80 -2.79
N GLU A 316 -2.05 18.14 -1.99
CA GLU A 316 -2.48 17.23 -0.92
C GLU A 316 -3.23 18.00 0.17
N ARG A 317 -2.75 19.18 0.56
CA ARG A 317 -3.47 20.08 1.49
C ARG A 317 -4.86 20.43 0.96
N LEU A 318 -4.98 20.79 -0.32
CA LEU A 318 -6.27 21.08 -0.94
C LEU A 318 -7.19 19.86 -0.95
N LEU A 319 -6.67 18.68 -1.29
CA LEU A 319 -7.45 17.44 -1.31
C LEU A 319 -7.92 17.06 0.11
N ALA A 320 -7.06 17.20 1.12
CA ALA A 320 -7.44 16.99 2.52
C ALA A 320 -8.50 18.02 2.98
N LEU A 321 -8.45 19.27 2.49
CA LEU A 321 -9.48 20.27 2.78
C LEU A 321 -10.82 19.98 2.08
N LEU A 322 -10.78 19.33 0.92
CA LEU A 322 -11.96 18.87 0.17
C LEU A 322 -12.57 17.60 0.77
N ALA A 323 -11.79 16.76 1.43
CA ALA A 323 -12.28 15.61 2.18
C ALA A 323 -13.17 16.07 3.34
N ARG A 324 -14.47 15.75 3.22
CA ARG A 324 -15.54 16.30 4.06
C ARG A 324 -16.56 15.24 4.48
N ASP A 325 -16.29 13.97 4.18
CA ASP A 325 -17.18 12.85 4.48
C ASP A 325 -18.62 13.08 3.96
N LEU A 326 -18.76 13.70 2.78
CA LEU A 326 -20.06 13.97 2.18
C LEU A 326 -20.62 12.71 1.54
N ARG A 327 -21.89 12.40 1.78
CA ARG A 327 -22.59 11.34 1.04
C ARG A 327 -23.07 11.88 -0.31
N LEU A 328 -22.44 11.46 -1.40
CA LEU A 328 -22.86 11.84 -2.74
C LEU A 328 -23.70 10.72 -3.40
N PRO A 329 -24.78 11.04 -4.13
CA PRO A 329 -25.54 10.05 -4.86
C PRO A 329 -24.71 9.35 -5.94
N GLN A 330 -24.76 8.02 -6.02
CA GLN A 330 -24.03 7.24 -7.03
C GLN A 330 -24.45 7.54 -8.48
N THR A 331 -25.68 8.04 -8.67
CA THR A 331 -26.18 8.50 -9.97
C THR A 331 -25.33 9.63 -10.54
N MET A 332 -24.69 10.46 -9.70
CA MET A 332 -23.77 11.51 -10.13
C MET A 332 -22.57 10.94 -10.90
N PHE A 333 -21.97 9.86 -10.39
CA PHE A 333 -20.85 9.15 -11.04
C PHE A 333 -21.27 8.38 -12.29
N SER A 334 -22.57 8.20 -12.50
CA SER A 334 -23.13 7.55 -13.69
C SER A 334 -23.47 8.54 -14.81
N SER A 335 -23.43 9.85 -14.54
CA SER A 335 -23.63 10.86 -15.57
C SER A 335 -22.49 10.82 -16.60
N ARG A 336 -22.84 10.95 -17.89
CA ARG A 336 -21.89 10.86 -19.00
C ARG A 336 -20.69 11.82 -18.85
N PHE A 337 -20.92 13.04 -18.36
CA PHE A 337 -19.85 14.03 -18.21
C PHE A 337 -18.86 13.67 -17.10
N ILE A 338 -19.35 13.13 -15.98
CA ILE A 338 -18.51 12.77 -14.84
C ILE A 338 -17.82 11.43 -15.13
N SER A 339 -18.57 10.43 -15.62
CA SER A 339 -18.06 9.07 -15.80
C SER A 339 -16.89 8.95 -16.77
N HIS A 340 -16.74 9.88 -17.73
CA HIS A 340 -15.64 9.90 -18.69
C HIS A 340 -14.45 10.77 -18.24
N SER A 341 -14.58 11.47 -17.10
CA SER A 341 -13.56 12.37 -16.58
C SER A 341 -12.97 11.83 -15.28
N PHE A 342 -11.80 11.20 -15.38
CA PHE A 342 -11.05 10.75 -14.21
C PHE A 342 -10.85 11.86 -13.16
N PRO A 343 -10.42 13.09 -13.51
CA PRO A 343 -10.25 14.16 -12.54
C PRO A 343 -11.53 14.54 -11.78
N LEU A 344 -12.68 14.56 -12.46
CA LEU A 344 -13.96 14.89 -11.82
C LEU A 344 -14.41 13.77 -10.89
N CYS A 345 -14.36 12.51 -11.32
CA CYS A 345 -14.63 11.36 -10.45
C CYS A 345 -13.71 11.37 -9.21
N PHE A 346 -12.42 11.66 -9.40
CA PHE A 346 -11.45 11.70 -8.33
C PHE A 346 -11.70 12.85 -7.33
N ALA A 347 -12.06 14.03 -7.83
CA ALA A 347 -12.42 15.17 -6.98
C ALA A 347 -13.71 14.90 -6.19
N LEU A 348 -14.74 14.37 -6.84
CA LEU A 348 -16.02 14.05 -6.17
C LEU A 348 -15.86 12.91 -5.16
N SER A 349 -15.09 11.87 -5.48
CA SER A 349 -14.78 10.82 -4.50
C SER A 349 -13.97 11.35 -3.32
N THR A 350 -13.05 12.30 -3.53
CA THR A 350 -12.34 12.98 -2.44
C THR A 350 -13.32 13.65 -1.46
N LEU A 351 -14.40 14.27 -1.93
CA LEU A 351 -15.42 14.88 -1.05
C LEU A 351 -16.07 13.87 -0.10
N GLN A 352 -16.15 12.59 -0.51
CA GLN A 352 -16.76 11.51 0.27
C GLN A 352 -15.80 10.86 1.27
N MET A 353 -14.52 11.26 1.29
CA MET A 353 -13.53 10.65 2.16
C MET A 353 -13.44 11.37 3.50
N ASP A 354 -13.00 10.63 4.51
CA ASP A 354 -12.40 11.23 5.70
C ASP A 354 -11.06 11.92 5.35
N ARG A 355 -10.71 12.94 6.13
CA ARG A 355 -9.50 13.73 5.89
C ARG A 355 -8.22 12.94 6.05
N PHE A 356 -8.15 12.07 7.06
CA PHE A 356 -6.99 11.23 7.28
C PHE A 356 -6.90 10.15 6.22
N GLU A 357 -8.01 9.44 5.97
CA GLU A 357 -8.02 8.41 4.93
C GLU A 357 -7.70 8.96 3.52
N ARG A 358 -7.88 10.27 3.29
CA ARG A 358 -7.48 10.89 2.02
C ARG A 358 -5.97 10.83 1.77
N TYR A 359 -5.15 10.61 2.79
CA TYR A 359 -3.72 10.38 2.59
C TYR A 359 -3.42 9.01 1.95
N PHE A 360 -4.38 8.09 1.94
CA PHE A 360 -4.21 6.79 1.31
C PHE A 360 -4.28 6.91 -0.24
N PRO A 361 -3.49 6.09 -0.96
CA PRO A 361 -3.38 6.19 -2.41
C PRO A 361 -4.60 5.63 -3.15
N GLY A 362 -4.76 6.10 -4.39
CA GLY A 362 -5.65 5.49 -5.39
C GLY A 362 -7.13 5.88 -5.33
N SER A 363 -7.91 5.28 -6.24
CA SER A 363 -9.37 5.42 -6.26
C SER A 363 -10.00 4.15 -5.71
N ARG A 364 -10.75 4.29 -4.61
CA ARG A 364 -11.32 3.21 -3.82
C ARG A 364 -12.84 3.21 -3.83
N PHE A 365 -13.47 2.14 -3.37
CA PHE A 365 -14.91 2.12 -3.19
C PHE A 365 -15.33 3.12 -2.11
N SER A 366 -16.41 3.85 -2.36
CA SER A 366 -17.08 4.65 -1.32
C SER A 366 -17.82 3.73 -0.35
N ASP A 367 -18.14 4.24 0.84
CA ASP A 367 -18.89 3.48 1.86
C ASP A 367 -20.17 2.86 1.31
N SER A 368 -20.98 3.65 0.59
CA SER A 368 -22.22 3.17 -0.02
C SER A 368 -22.01 2.09 -1.09
N GLU A 369 -20.88 2.12 -1.80
CA GLU A 369 -20.58 1.06 -2.77
C GLU A 369 -20.12 -0.20 -2.04
N VAL A 370 -19.31 -0.08 -0.98
CA VAL A 370 -18.91 -1.24 -0.16
C VAL A 370 -20.13 -1.86 0.50
N ASP A 371 -21.00 -1.07 1.10
CA ASP A 371 -22.26 -1.58 1.68
C ASP A 371 -23.13 -2.25 0.60
N GLY A 372 -23.17 -1.70 -0.62
CA GLY A 372 -23.83 -2.31 -1.77
C GLY A 372 -23.19 -3.64 -2.21
N LEU A 373 -21.86 -3.76 -2.18
CA LEU A 373 -21.15 -5.00 -2.50
C LEU A 373 -21.48 -6.12 -1.50
N PHE A 374 -21.59 -5.78 -0.22
CA PHE A 374 -21.91 -6.72 0.85
C PHE A 374 -23.42 -6.97 1.02
N GLY A 375 -24.28 -6.01 0.65
CA GLY A 375 -25.72 -6.04 0.89
C GLY A 375 -26.15 -5.60 2.31
N TRP A 376 -25.23 -5.03 3.10
CA TRP A 376 -25.47 -4.52 4.45
C TRP A 376 -24.41 -3.47 4.85
N ASN A 377 -24.68 -2.71 5.92
CA ASN A 377 -23.90 -1.51 6.31
C ASN A 377 -22.57 -1.84 7.03
N ILE A 378 -21.65 -2.50 6.36
CA ILE A 378 -20.35 -2.92 6.93
C ILE A 378 -19.31 -1.80 6.98
N SER A 379 -19.44 -0.78 6.12
CA SER A 379 -18.49 0.33 6.00
C SER A 379 -18.24 1.08 7.31
N THR A 380 -19.26 1.15 8.18
CA THR A 380 -19.16 1.77 9.50
C THR A 380 -18.19 1.02 10.40
N CYS A 381 -18.20 -0.32 10.37
CA CYS A 381 -17.28 -1.16 11.14
C CYS A 381 -15.83 -0.98 10.65
N SER A 382 -15.63 -0.85 9.33
CA SER A 382 -14.32 -0.57 8.75
C SER A 382 -13.79 0.80 9.21
N ARG A 383 -14.64 1.84 9.23
CA ARG A 383 -14.25 3.17 9.73
C ARG A 383 -13.86 3.16 11.20
N GLN A 384 -14.59 2.42 12.04
CA GLN A 384 -14.31 2.33 13.47
C GLN A 384 -12.89 1.82 13.77
N ARG A 385 -12.25 1.06 12.87
CA ARG A 385 -10.85 0.64 13.04
C ARG A 385 -9.86 1.80 13.09
N MET A 386 -10.25 2.98 12.59
CA MET A 386 -9.47 4.23 12.74
C MET A 386 -9.35 4.73 14.16
N ASP A 387 -10.24 4.33 15.06
CA ASP A 387 -10.18 4.73 16.46
C ASP A 387 -8.85 4.29 17.11
N THR A 388 -8.25 3.18 16.64
CA THR A 388 -6.94 2.67 17.09
C THR A 388 -5.81 3.69 16.92
N PHE A 389 -5.90 4.57 15.91
CA PHE A 389 -4.83 5.51 15.56
C PHE A 389 -5.11 6.94 16.05
N HIS A 390 -6.31 7.23 16.56
CA HIS A 390 -6.72 8.60 16.91
C HIS A 390 -5.81 9.23 17.96
N ALA A 391 -5.32 8.47 18.95
CA ALA A 391 -4.43 9.01 19.97
C ALA A 391 -3.17 9.65 19.39
N ASP A 392 -2.50 8.96 18.46
CA ASP A 392 -1.31 9.49 17.78
C ASP A 392 -1.68 10.60 16.77
N LEU A 393 -2.82 10.48 16.08
CA LEU A 393 -3.27 11.52 15.15
C LEU A 393 -3.58 12.84 15.85
N ASP A 394 -4.18 12.78 17.04
CA ASP A 394 -4.49 13.93 17.88
C ASP A 394 -3.22 14.52 18.50
N ALA A 395 -2.21 13.70 18.80
CA ALA A 395 -0.92 14.14 19.30
C ALA A 395 -0.01 14.74 18.22
N ALA A 396 -0.31 14.54 16.93
CA ALA A 396 0.48 15.08 15.83
C ALA A 396 0.32 16.62 15.71
N ASP A 397 1.42 17.34 15.87
CA ASP A 397 1.48 18.80 15.90
C ASP A 397 1.45 19.47 14.51
N SER A 398 1.60 18.69 13.45
CA SER A 398 1.81 19.18 12.10
C SER A 398 1.22 18.26 11.04
N SER A 399 0.89 18.83 9.86
CA SER A 399 0.40 18.03 8.74
C SER A 399 1.42 17.00 8.23
N GLU A 400 2.70 17.28 8.44
CA GLU A 400 3.79 16.39 8.08
C GLU A 400 3.85 15.21 9.06
N ALA A 401 3.69 15.43 10.37
CA ALA A 401 3.58 14.35 11.36
C ALA A 401 2.35 13.45 11.08
N VAL A 402 1.19 14.05 10.78
CA VAL A 402 0.00 13.29 10.34
C VAL A 402 0.29 12.47 9.08
N ARG A 403 1.04 13.05 8.13
CA ARG A 403 1.44 12.34 6.90
C ARG A 403 2.34 11.14 7.21
N ARG A 404 3.30 11.27 8.13
CA ARG A 404 4.15 10.14 8.58
C ARG A 404 3.32 9.01 9.20
N ILE A 405 2.38 9.34 10.11
CA ILE A 405 1.46 8.34 10.67
C ILE A 405 0.68 7.64 9.55
N SER A 406 0.18 8.39 8.56
CA SER A 406 -0.52 7.78 7.41
C SER A 406 0.35 6.82 6.61
N LEU A 407 1.66 7.08 6.47
CA LEU A 407 2.58 6.22 5.75
C LEU A 407 2.80 4.89 6.49
N ILE A 408 2.87 4.95 7.81
CA ILE A 408 2.99 3.77 8.70
C ILE A 408 1.75 2.90 8.61
N VAL A 409 0.56 3.50 8.74
CA VAL A 409 -0.70 2.76 8.61
C VAL A 409 -0.79 2.04 7.25
N VAL A 410 -0.32 2.69 6.17
CA VAL A 410 -0.34 2.16 4.81
C VAL A 410 0.81 1.18 4.52
N GLU A 411 1.76 0.94 5.43
CA GLU A 411 2.79 -0.11 5.23
C GLU A 411 2.19 -1.49 5.00
N SER A 412 1.05 -1.75 5.64
CA SER A 412 0.20 -2.94 5.45
C SER A 412 -0.27 -3.12 3.99
N ALA A 413 -0.09 -2.10 3.15
CA ALA A 413 -0.18 -2.17 1.70
C ALA A 413 1.20 -2.09 1.04
N HIS A 414 1.94 -1.01 1.31
CA HIS A 414 3.12 -0.62 0.54
C HIS A 414 4.27 -1.62 0.65
N ILE A 415 4.54 -2.12 1.86
CA ILE A 415 5.61 -3.06 2.17
C ILE A 415 5.07 -4.50 2.12
N ALA A 416 3.88 -4.71 2.68
CA ALA A 416 3.26 -6.03 2.76
C ALA A 416 3.12 -6.76 1.41
N LYS A 417 2.91 -6.03 0.30
CA LYS A 417 2.87 -6.66 -1.05
C LYS A 417 4.16 -7.42 -1.38
N GLY A 418 5.31 -6.89 -0.96
CA GLY A 418 6.59 -7.53 -1.19
C GLY A 418 6.75 -8.76 -0.31
N MET A 419 6.38 -8.65 0.96
CA MET A 419 6.40 -9.77 1.92
C MET A 419 5.54 -10.93 1.43
N TYR A 420 4.29 -10.67 1.04
CA TYR A 420 3.36 -11.72 0.62
C TYR A 420 3.75 -12.35 -0.72
N ALA A 421 4.20 -11.54 -1.69
CA ALA A 421 4.65 -12.05 -2.98
C ALA A 421 5.95 -12.87 -2.86
N SER A 422 6.92 -12.40 -2.05
CA SER A 422 8.20 -13.09 -1.86
C SER A 422 8.01 -14.40 -1.11
N LYS A 423 7.18 -14.43 -0.06
CA LYS A 423 6.79 -15.68 0.63
C LYS A 423 6.15 -16.67 -0.35
N ALA A 424 5.20 -16.22 -1.16
CA ALA A 424 4.53 -17.09 -2.15
C ALA A 424 5.49 -17.67 -3.20
N MET A 425 6.59 -16.98 -3.51
CA MET A 425 7.62 -17.42 -4.46
C MET A 425 8.83 -18.11 -3.81
N SER A 426 8.83 -18.24 -2.48
CA SER A 426 9.97 -18.71 -1.69
C SER A 426 11.24 -17.95 -2.08
N LEU A 427 11.16 -16.62 -2.02
CA LEU A 427 12.26 -15.67 -2.19
C LEU A 427 12.50 -14.97 -0.87
N ARG A 428 13.77 -14.67 -0.57
CA ARG A 428 14.13 -13.75 0.50
C ARG A 428 13.76 -12.31 0.12
N LEU A 429 13.51 -11.47 1.10
CA LEU A 429 13.16 -10.08 0.90
C LEU A 429 13.93 -9.19 1.86
N ALA A 430 14.58 -8.17 1.33
CA ALA A 430 15.37 -7.21 2.08
C ALA A 430 14.84 -5.80 1.87
N TYR A 431 14.68 -5.07 2.97
CA TYR A 431 14.41 -3.63 2.99
C TYR A 431 15.56 -2.92 3.73
N PRO A 432 16.71 -2.64 3.10
CA PRO A 432 17.85 -2.10 3.84
C PRO A 432 17.60 -0.73 4.48
N TYR A 433 16.63 0.05 3.98
CA TYR A 433 16.17 1.26 4.65
C TYR A 433 15.40 1.03 5.96
N CYS A 434 15.06 -0.23 6.27
CA CYS A 434 14.45 -0.62 7.54
C CYS A 434 15.47 -1.12 8.56
N ASP A 435 16.77 -1.11 8.24
CA ASP A 435 17.83 -1.35 9.20
C ASP A 435 17.77 -0.33 10.36
N ASP A 436 17.80 -0.85 11.59
CA ASP A 436 17.59 -0.09 12.81
C ASP A 436 18.69 0.95 13.04
N GLN A 437 19.95 0.55 12.90
CA GLN A 437 21.11 1.42 13.07
C GLN A 437 21.10 2.56 12.06
N PHE A 438 20.88 2.27 10.77
CA PHE A 438 20.80 3.29 9.73
C PHE A 438 19.64 4.26 10.00
N ARG A 439 18.43 3.74 10.22
CA ARG A 439 17.22 4.52 10.48
C ARG A 439 17.37 5.42 11.72
N ASP A 440 17.85 4.86 12.83
CA ASP A 440 17.96 5.57 14.10
C ASP A 440 19.06 6.62 14.05
N TRP A 441 20.14 6.37 13.29
CA TRP A 441 21.11 7.41 13.01
C TRP A 441 20.49 8.57 12.23
N ILE A 442 19.79 8.29 11.12
CA ILE A 442 19.07 9.33 10.36
C ILE A 442 18.12 10.11 11.26
N PHE A 443 17.34 9.41 12.07
CA PHE A 443 16.32 10.04 12.87
C PHE A 443 16.88 10.91 13.99
N ASN A 444 17.96 10.49 14.65
CA ASN A 444 18.47 11.16 15.85
C ASN A 444 19.64 12.11 15.58
N HIS A 445 20.41 11.92 14.50
CA HIS A 445 21.68 12.61 14.29
C HIS A 445 21.71 13.50 13.05
N VAL A 446 20.75 13.37 12.13
CA VAL A 446 20.69 14.22 10.93
C VAL A 446 19.82 15.45 11.21
N PRO A 447 20.32 16.68 10.93
CA PRO A 447 19.54 17.90 11.08
C PRO A 447 18.27 17.92 10.21
N ASP A 448 17.24 18.64 10.66
CA ASP A 448 15.93 18.68 9.97
C ASP A 448 16.00 19.22 8.53
N ASP A 449 16.88 20.18 8.25
CA ASP A 449 17.04 20.77 6.92
C ASP A 449 17.73 19.84 5.91
N HIS A 450 18.46 18.85 6.41
CA HIS A 450 19.04 17.75 5.65
C HIS A 450 18.01 16.64 5.35
N LEU A 451 16.90 16.59 6.09
CA LEU A 451 15.78 15.72 5.79
C LEU A 451 14.79 16.40 4.85
N ILE A 452 14.28 17.58 5.25
CA ILE A 452 13.36 18.41 4.45
C ILE A 452 13.93 19.83 4.38
N GLY A 453 14.56 20.13 3.24
CA GLY A 453 15.16 21.42 2.99
C GLY A 453 14.16 22.55 2.68
N PRO A 454 14.68 23.77 2.46
CA PRO A 454 13.88 24.95 2.17
C PRO A 454 12.88 24.72 1.03
N ARG A 455 11.66 25.26 1.18
CA ARG A 455 10.54 25.09 0.24
C ARG A 455 10.04 23.64 0.11
N GLY A 456 10.36 22.77 1.06
CA GLY A 456 9.87 21.39 1.10
C GLY A 456 10.63 20.46 0.13
N VAL A 457 11.92 20.69 -0.07
CA VAL A 457 12.77 19.76 -0.84
C VAL A 457 13.03 18.52 0.02
N ASN A 458 12.39 17.41 -0.31
CA ASN A 458 12.57 16.16 0.44
C ASN A 458 13.91 15.46 0.14
N LYS A 459 14.48 14.86 1.18
CA LYS A 459 15.68 14.01 1.25
C LYS A 459 16.94 14.72 0.79
N VAL A 460 17.29 15.83 1.44
CA VAL A 460 18.45 16.66 1.05
C VAL A 460 19.75 15.88 1.20
N LEU A 461 19.98 15.21 2.32
CA LEU A 461 21.16 14.38 2.57
C LEU A 461 21.33 13.29 1.50
N MET A 462 20.24 12.57 1.20
CA MET A 462 20.23 11.55 0.14
C MET A 462 20.58 12.14 -1.23
N ARG A 463 20.17 13.38 -1.52
CA ARG A 463 20.51 14.06 -2.78
C ARG A 463 21.96 14.50 -2.82
N GLN A 464 22.51 15.01 -1.72
CA GLN A 464 23.94 15.33 -1.59
C GLN A 464 24.78 14.07 -1.82
N TYR A 465 24.40 12.96 -1.18
CA TYR A 465 25.02 11.66 -1.38
C TYR A 465 25.01 11.23 -2.85
N ILE A 466 23.84 11.24 -3.49
CA ILE A 466 23.71 10.91 -4.92
C ILE A 466 24.58 11.82 -5.81
N ALA A 467 24.66 13.12 -5.50
CA ALA A 467 25.40 14.09 -6.29
C ALA A 467 26.92 13.82 -6.30
N LYS A 468 27.46 13.10 -5.30
CA LYS A 468 28.87 12.65 -5.29
C LYS A 468 29.17 11.64 -6.40
N HIS A 469 28.16 10.88 -6.85
CA HIS A 469 28.32 9.83 -7.86
C HIS A 469 27.80 10.25 -9.24
N PHE A 470 26.91 11.25 -9.29
CA PHE A 470 26.25 11.69 -10.51
C PHE A 470 26.22 13.23 -10.59
N ASN A 471 26.98 13.79 -11.54
CA ASN A 471 26.95 15.23 -11.83
C ASN A 471 25.55 15.69 -12.26
N GLU A 472 24.88 14.88 -13.08
CA GLU A 472 23.49 15.06 -13.47
C GLU A 472 22.81 13.69 -13.50
N LEU A 473 21.74 13.53 -12.73
CA LEU A 473 20.81 12.44 -12.96
C LEU A 473 19.74 12.91 -13.97
N PRO A 474 19.41 12.10 -14.99
CA PRO A 474 18.43 12.47 -16.00
C PRO A 474 16.97 12.68 -15.50
N TYR A 475 16.70 12.70 -14.19
CA TYR A 475 15.35 12.89 -13.62
C TYR A 475 15.03 14.35 -13.29
N VAL A 476 14.36 15.08 -14.19
CA VAL A 476 13.96 16.49 -13.90
C VAL A 476 12.58 16.91 -14.41
N LYS A 477 11.57 16.04 -14.56
CA LYS A 477 10.19 16.56 -14.81
C LYS A 477 9.08 16.01 -13.92
N ALA A 478 9.07 14.71 -13.58
CA ALA A 478 8.11 14.14 -12.62
C ALA A 478 8.63 12.83 -12.02
N LYS A 479 8.37 12.60 -10.71
CA LYS A 479 8.57 11.31 -10.04
C LYS A 479 7.62 10.28 -10.68
N GLY A 480 8.15 9.20 -11.24
CA GLY A 480 7.34 8.03 -11.58
C GLY A 480 6.96 7.27 -10.31
N CYS A 481 5.93 6.44 -10.42
CA CYS A 481 5.56 5.49 -9.40
C CYS A 481 5.31 4.14 -10.07
N PHE A 482 5.66 3.11 -9.32
CA PHE A 482 5.50 1.74 -9.74
C PHE A 482 3.99 1.44 -9.84
N ARG A 483 3.44 1.46 -11.06
CA ARG A 483 2.00 1.31 -11.35
C ARG A 483 1.74 0.09 -12.22
N PHE A 484 0.54 -0.48 -12.09
CA PHE A 484 0.02 -1.49 -13.01
C PHE A 484 -0.95 -0.89 -14.03
N ASP A 485 -1.08 -1.49 -15.23
CA ASP A 485 -2.07 -1.07 -16.23
C ASP A 485 -3.49 -1.56 -15.87
N LEU A 486 -4.15 -0.80 -14.99
CA LEU A 486 -5.50 -1.09 -14.48
C LEU A 486 -6.55 -1.16 -15.61
N ARG A 487 -6.41 -0.32 -16.64
CA ARG A 487 -7.36 -0.25 -17.77
C ARG A 487 -7.15 -1.42 -18.71
N GLY A 488 -5.90 -1.78 -18.97
CA GLY A 488 -5.54 -3.00 -19.67
C GLY A 488 -6.10 -4.24 -18.98
N LEU A 489 -6.03 -4.31 -17.65
CA LEU A 489 -6.57 -5.43 -16.87
C LEU A 489 -8.07 -5.57 -17.06
N ALA A 490 -8.81 -4.47 -16.86
CA ALA A 490 -10.24 -4.46 -17.08
C ALA A 490 -10.60 -4.91 -18.50
N LYS A 491 -9.88 -4.42 -19.52
CA LYS A 491 -10.14 -4.80 -20.91
C LYS A 491 -9.91 -6.29 -21.18
N GLN A 492 -8.87 -6.89 -20.60
CA GLN A 492 -8.46 -8.27 -20.92
C GLN A 492 -9.09 -9.34 -20.02
N ARG A 493 -9.44 -8.98 -18.78
CA ARG A 493 -9.82 -9.94 -17.72
C ARG A 493 -11.20 -9.71 -17.13
N PHE A 494 -12.04 -8.83 -17.71
CA PHE A 494 -13.38 -8.55 -17.19
C PHE A 494 -14.21 -9.81 -16.96
N ASP A 495 -14.36 -10.67 -17.98
CA ASP A 495 -15.26 -11.82 -17.90
C ASP A 495 -14.75 -12.86 -16.87
N GLN A 496 -13.43 -12.99 -16.71
CA GLN A 496 -12.84 -13.85 -15.67
C GLN A 496 -13.12 -13.32 -14.27
N VAL A 497 -12.95 -12.01 -14.05
CA VAL A 497 -13.24 -11.37 -12.75
C VAL A 497 -14.73 -11.41 -12.43
N TYR A 498 -15.59 -11.25 -13.45
CA TYR A 498 -17.03 -11.41 -13.32
C TYR A 498 -17.41 -12.84 -12.90
N ALA A 499 -16.80 -13.87 -13.49
CA ALA A 499 -17.02 -15.25 -13.07
C ALA A 499 -16.63 -15.49 -11.60
N PHE A 500 -15.52 -14.90 -11.13
CA PHE A 500 -15.16 -14.95 -9.71
C PHE A 500 -16.20 -14.24 -8.83
N ALA A 501 -16.77 -13.12 -9.30
CA ALA A 501 -17.81 -12.40 -8.57
C ALA A 501 -19.09 -13.25 -8.43
N GLU A 502 -19.48 -14.00 -9.45
CA GLU A 502 -20.63 -14.90 -9.39
C GLU A 502 -20.41 -16.03 -8.37
N GLN A 503 -19.21 -16.63 -8.39
CA GLN A 503 -18.85 -17.73 -7.47
C GLN A 503 -18.72 -17.26 -6.01
N THR A 504 -18.33 -16.00 -5.79
CA THR A 504 -18.17 -15.41 -4.46
C THR A 504 -19.40 -14.60 -4.01
N SER A 505 -20.53 -14.71 -4.74
CA SER A 505 -21.77 -13.96 -4.46
C SER A 505 -22.37 -14.23 -3.07
N ALA A 506 -22.05 -15.37 -2.45
CA ALA A 506 -22.46 -15.65 -1.07
C ALA A 506 -21.82 -14.68 -0.04
N LEU A 507 -20.66 -14.11 -0.39
CA LEU A 507 -19.88 -13.21 0.46
C LEU A 507 -20.02 -11.74 0.02
N LEU A 508 -20.00 -11.51 -1.30
CA LEU A 508 -20.10 -10.20 -1.93
C LEU A 508 -21.22 -10.19 -2.99
N PRO A 509 -22.50 -10.28 -2.56
CA PRO A 509 -23.64 -10.44 -3.48
C PRO A 509 -23.80 -9.28 -4.48
N GLY A 510 -23.32 -8.08 -4.16
CA GLY A 510 -23.39 -6.92 -5.04
C GLY A 510 -22.28 -6.83 -6.09
N ALA A 511 -21.23 -7.67 -6.01
CA ALA A 511 -20.08 -7.59 -6.91
C ALA A 511 -20.44 -7.82 -8.39
N PRO A 512 -21.25 -8.84 -8.77
CA PRO A 512 -21.66 -9.04 -10.16
C PRO A 512 -22.43 -7.83 -10.72
N GLN A 513 -23.38 -7.29 -9.95
CA GLN A 513 -24.19 -6.14 -10.37
C GLN A 513 -23.31 -4.89 -10.54
N TRP A 514 -22.37 -4.65 -9.63
CA TRP A 514 -21.44 -3.54 -9.76
C TRP A 514 -20.60 -3.66 -11.03
N LEU A 515 -20.03 -4.84 -11.31
CA LEU A 515 -19.22 -5.08 -12.51
C LEU A 515 -20.00 -4.82 -13.79
N LEU A 516 -21.21 -5.37 -13.92
CA LEU A 516 -22.07 -5.17 -15.10
C LEU A 516 -22.45 -3.71 -15.29
N ALA A 517 -22.85 -3.03 -14.21
CA ALA A 517 -23.22 -1.62 -14.27
C ALA A 517 -22.04 -0.73 -14.74
N HIS A 518 -20.80 -1.13 -14.46
CA HIS A 518 -19.61 -0.32 -14.74
C HIS A 518 -18.78 -0.82 -15.94
N ARG A 519 -19.14 -1.92 -16.60
CA ARG A 519 -18.40 -2.53 -17.72
C ARG A 519 -17.96 -1.52 -18.78
N ASN A 520 -18.86 -0.62 -19.18
CA ASN A 520 -18.63 0.38 -20.23
C ASN A 520 -17.86 1.64 -19.75
N ARG A 521 -17.39 1.68 -18.50
CA ARG A 521 -16.71 2.82 -17.89
C ARG A 521 -15.29 2.52 -17.43
N LEU A 522 -14.80 1.30 -17.70
CA LEU A 522 -13.49 0.82 -17.22
C LEU A 522 -12.30 1.38 -18.01
N ASP A 523 -12.56 2.14 -19.08
CA ASP A 523 -11.57 2.98 -19.74
C ASP A 523 -11.18 4.22 -18.91
N ASN A 524 -12.02 4.60 -17.95
CA ASN A 524 -11.69 5.60 -16.93
C ASN A 524 -10.98 4.93 -15.74
N LYS A 525 -9.77 5.45 -15.42
CA LYS A 525 -8.91 4.97 -14.34
C LYS A 525 -9.60 4.91 -12.98
N TYR A 526 -10.60 5.77 -12.71
CA TYR A 526 -11.37 5.75 -11.47
C TYR A 526 -12.12 4.42 -11.29
N PHE A 527 -12.85 3.98 -12.32
CA PHE A 527 -13.58 2.71 -12.28
C PHE A 527 -12.65 1.52 -12.47
N ALA A 528 -11.62 1.64 -13.31
CA ALA A 528 -10.61 0.60 -13.47
C ALA A 528 -9.87 0.28 -12.16
N SER A 529 -9.64 1.28 -11.30
CA SER A 529 -9.05 1.07 -9.98
C SER A 529 -9.96 0.24 -9.07
N LYS A 530 -11.27 0.50 -9.08
CA LYS A 530 -12.24 -0.30 -8.31
C LYS A 530 -12.39 -1.72 -8.86
N PHE A 531 -12.39 -1.86 -10.18
CA PHE A 531 -12.31 -3.17 -10.83
C PHE A 531 -11.06 -3.95 -10.39
N TYR A 532 -9.89 -3.29 -10.31
CA TYR A 532 -8.65 -3.91 -9.83
C TYR A 532 -8.79 -4.45 -8.40
N LEU A 533 -9.42 -3.70 -7.49
CA LEU A 533 -9.65 -4.17 -6.11
C LEU A 533 -10.48 -5.46 -6.09
N LEU A 534 -11.51 -5.56 -6.94
CA LEU A 534 -12.27 -6.80 -7.12
C LEU A 534 -11.43 -7.91 -7.78
N ALA A 535 -10.63 -7.58 -8.79
CA ALA A 535 -9.78 -8.53 -9.52
C ALA A 535 -8.71 -9.17 -8.62
N ILE A 536 -8.22 -8.44 -7.61
CA ILE A 536 -7.35 -8.97 -6.56
C ILE A 536 -8.16 -9.80 -5.56
N THR A 537 -9.21 -9.20 -4.99
CA THR A 537 -9.87 -9.72 -3.79
C THR A 537 -10.69 -10.97 -4.08
N LEU A 538 -11.48 -11.00 -5.15
CA LEU A 538 -12.43 -12.09 -5.44
C LEU A 538 -11.75 -13.46 -5.65
N PRO A 539 -10.71 -13.61 -6.50
CA PRO A 539 -10.06 -14.91 -6.66
C PRO A 539 -9.33 -15.37 -5.40
N TRP A 540 -8.78 -14.43 -4.60
CA TRP A 540 -8.17 -14.79 -3.31
C TRP A 540 -9.23 -15.35 -2.35
N LEU A 541 -10.38 -14.68 -2.23
CA LEU A 541 -11.50 -15.16 -1.41
C LEU A 541 -11.96 -16.53 -1.88
N LEU A 542 -12.13 -16.71 -3.19
CA LEU A 542 -12.52 -17.99 -3.77
C LEU A 542 -11.51 -19.10 -3.45
N SER A 543 -10.20 -18.83 -3.51
CA SER A 543 -9.16 -19.82 -3.14
C SER A 543 -9.17 -20.23 -1.66
N ARG A 544 -9.87 -19.49 -0.80
CA ARG A 544 -10.04 -19.81 0.64
C ARG A 544 -11.46 -20.26 0.97
N MET A 545 -12.41 -20.11 0.06
CA MET A 545 -13.77 -20.61 0.21
C MET A 545 -13.82 -22.04 -0.34
N HIS A 546 -13.62 -23.04 0.51
CA HIS A 546 -14.00 -24.41 0.16
C HIS A 546 -15.52 -24.59 0.20
N ASP A 547 -16.04 -25.53 -0.61
CA ASP A 547 -17.46 -25.94 -0.76
C ASP A 547 -18.19 -26.35 0.54
N THR A 548 -17.52 -26.35 1.68
CA THR A 548 -17.99 -27.02 2.90
C THR A 548 -18.98 -26.22 3.75
N HIS A 549 -19.18 -24.92 3.55
CA HIS A 549 -20.23 -24.20 4.27
C HIS A 549 -20.73 -22.97 3.49
N ARG A 550 -21.87 -23.09 2.79
CA ARG A 550 -22.82 -21.96 2.67
C ARG A 550 -23.36 -21.71 4.09
N PRO A 551 -22.96 -20.65 4.82
CA PRO A 551 -23.70 -20.30 6.02
C PRO A 551 -25.12 -19.85 5.58
N PRO A 552 -26.18 -20.24 6.31
CA PRO A 552 -27.48 -19.64 6.06
C PRO A 552 -27.35 -18.13 6.33
N VAL A 553 -27.63 -17.33 5.31
CA VAL A 553 -27.52 -15.85 5.25
C VAL A 553 -28.31 -15.15 6.37
N THR A 554 -29.15 -15.88 7.10
CA THR A 554 -29.96 -15.40 8.22
C THR A 554 -29.17 -15.15 9.52
N ALA A 555 -28.03 -15.79 9.77
CA ALA A 555 -27.38 -15.75 11.10
C ALA A 555 -26.49 -14.51 11.38
N ILE A 556 -26.18 -13.67 10.37
CA ILE A 556 -25.31 -12.50 10.55
C ILE A 556 -26.10 -11.24 10.96
N LYS A 557 -27.41 -11.17 10.67
CA LYS A 557 -28.23 -10.00 11.00
C LYS A 557 -28.53 -9.85 12.49
N GLU A 558 -28.52 -10.92 13.27
CA GLU A 558 -28.98 -10.90 14.67
C GLU A 558 -27.90 -10.59 15.71
N ARG A 559 -26.62 -10.39 15.31
CA ARG A 559 -25.53 -10.10 16.28
C ARG A 559 -25.00 -8.67 16.26
N VAL A 560 -25.55 -7.78 15.45
CA VAL A 560 -25.11 -6.37 15.34
C VAL A 560 -26.28 -5.39 15.43
N SER A 561 -27.45 -5.86 15.85
CA SER A 561 -28.57 -5.05 16.36
C SER A 561 -28.63 -5.21 17.88
#